data_AF-A0A2A4QH98-F1
#
_entry.id   AF-A0A2A4QH98-F1
#
_cell.length_a   1.000
_cell.length_b   1.000
_cell.length_c   1.000
_cell.angle_alpha   90.00
_cell.angle_beta   90.00
_cell.angle_gamma   90.00
#
_symmetry.space_group_name_H-M   'P 1'
#
loop_
_entity.id
_entity.type
_entity.pdbx_description
1 polymer ?
#
loop_
_entity_poly.entity_id
_entity_poly.type
_entity_poly.pdbx_seq_one_letter_code
_entity_poly.pdbx_strand_id
1 'polypeptide(L)'
;MLLISIIGVVLIITGHFSLIFPQTYYTYKTQPLVQVHKAQLSLDYHLSDSYQGDKYIQVFSGIKYEYTLIAEKEIDRLENRWLIIIGLVLLLLPMSIFSFFLIKKRLS
;
A
#
# COMPACT_ATOMS: atom_id res chain seq x y z
N MET A 1 1.81 -14.62 27.93
CA MET A 1 2.82 -14.82 26.85
C MET A 1 2.16 -15.23 25.55
N LEU A 2 1.40 -16.33 25.53
CA LEU A 2 0.73 -16.84 24.32
C LEU A 2 -0.21 -15.82 23.65
N LEU A 3 -1.05 -15.12 24.42
CA LEU A 3 -1.96 -14.09 23.89
C LEU A 3 -1.20 -12.94 23.17
N ILE A 4 -0.07 -12.51 23.74
CA ILE A 4 0.75 -11.43 23.17
C ILE A 4 1.38 -11.88 21.85
N SER A 5 1.86 -13.12 21.80
CA SER A 5 2.38 -13.72 20.57
C SER A 5 1.30 -13.86 19.51
N ILE A 6 0.07 -14.23 19.88
CA ILE A 6 -1.09 -14.27 18.96
C ILE A 6 -1.38 -12.88 18.39
N ILE A 7 -1.41 -11.84 19.24
CA ILE A 7 -1.58 -10.45 18.79
C ILE A 7 -0.46 -10.06 17.82
N GLY A 8 0.79 -10.48 18.11
CA GLY A 8 1.92 -10.29 17.22
C GLY A 8 1.72 -10.91 15.83
N VAL A 9 1.25 -12.16 15.77
CA VAL A 9 0.92 -12.84 14.50
C VAL A 9 -0.18 -12.10 13.75
N VAL A 10 -1.25 -11.69 14.43
CA VAL A 10 -2.35 -10.94 13.81
C VAL A 10 -1.84 -9.64 13.19
N LEU A 11 -0.99 -8.89 13.90
CA LEU A 11 -0.40 -7.65 13.37
C LEU A 11 0.51 -7.87 12.17
N ILE A 12 1.28 -8.96 12.15
CA ILE A 12 2.11 -9.33 10.99
C ILE A 12 1.22 -9.61 9.78
N ILE A 13 0.15 -10.40 9.96
CA ILE A 13 -0.77 -10.75 8.88
C ILE A 13 -1.49 -9.50 8.35
N THR A 14 -2.02 -8.66 9.24
CA THR A 14 -2.75 -7.45 8.82
C THR A 14 -1.84 -6.44 8.13
N GLY A 15 -0.60 -6.29 8.59
CA GLY A 15 0.40 -5.45 7.91
C GLY A 15 0.83 -6.02 6.56
N HIS A 16 1.14 -7.31 6.47
CA HIS A 16 1.62 -7.94 5.24
C HIS A 16 0.59 -7.87 4.10
N PHE A 17 -0.68 -8.10 4.41
CA PHE A 17 -1.78 -8.03 3.44
C PHE A 17 -2.39 -6.63 3.33
N SER A 18 -1.82 -5.61 3.97
CA SER A 18 -2.31 -4.22 3.93
C SER A 18 -3.80 -4.07 4.28
N LEU A 19 -4.32 -4.90 5.20
CA LEU A 19 -5.76 -4.99 5.47
C LEU A 19 -6.36 -3.73 6.11
N ILE A 20 -5.54 -2.97 6.85
CA ILE A 20 -5.98 -1.78 7.59
C ILE A 20 -5.69 -0.51 6.80
N PHE A 21 -4.53 -0.45 6.14
CA PHE A 21 -4.10 0.71 5.37
C PHE A 21 -3.81 0.32 3.92
N PRO A 22 -4.84 -0.04 3.13
CA PRO A 22 -4.67 -0.30 1.70
C PRO A 22 -4.42 1.01 0.96
N GLN A 23 -3.54 0.99 -0.03
CA GLN A 23 -3.31 2.14 -0.90
C GLN A 23 -2.88 1.68 -2.29
N THR A 24 -3.57 2.22 -3.30
CA THR A 24 -3.35 1.90 -4.71
C THR A 24 -3.24 3.21 -5.47
N TYR A 25 -2.22 3.33 -6.33
CA TYR A 25 -2.11 4.42 -7.28
C TYR A 25 -2.56 3.97 -8.66
N TYR A 26 -3.36 4.81 -9.28
CA TYR A 26 -3.89 4.64 -10.63
C TYR A 26 -3.18 5.62 -11.55
N THR A 27 -2.62 5.12 -12.63
CA THR A 27 -1.99 5.94 -13.66
C THR A 27 -2.90 6.01 -14.87
N TYR A 28 -3.26 7.24 -15.25
CA TYR A 28 -4.08 7.52 -16.41
C TYR A 28 -3.23 8.16 -17.50
N LYS A 29 -3.41 7.68 -18.73
CA LYS A 29 -2.88 8.33 -19.92
C LYS A 29 -3.89 9.33 -20.45
N THR A 30 -3.44 10.54 -20.71
CA THR A 30 -4.29 11.61 -21.24
C THR A 30 -4.22 11.68 -22.76
N GLN A 31 -5.38 11.88 -23.39
CA GLN A 31 -5.48 12.09 -24.83
C GLN A 31 -6.51 13.19 -25.13
N PRO A 32 -6.17 14.24 -25.90
CA PRO A 32 -7.15 15.24 -26.29
C PRO A 32 -8.17 14.64 -27.27
N LEU A 33 -9.47 14.87 -27.02
CA LEU A 33 -10.57 14.39 -27.87
C LEU A 33 -10.72 15.20 -29.17
N VAL A 34 -10.05 16.36 -29.27
CA VAL A 34 -10.03 17.22 -30.45
C VAL A 34 -8.62 17.21 -31.05
N GLN A 35 -8.51 17.10 -32.37
CA GLN A 35 -7.22 17.19 -33.07
C GLN A 35 -6.63 18.59 -32.90
N VAL A 36 -5.83 18.79 -31.86
CA VAL A 36 -5.02 19.99 -31.70
C VAL A 36 -3.92 19.93 -32.77
N HIS A 37 -4.03 20.80 -33.77
CA HIS A 37 -3.06 20.91 -34.86
C HIS A 37 -1.67 21.22 -34.27
N LYS A 38 -0.74 20.26 -34.34
CA LYS A 38 0.72 20.44 -34.13
C LYS A 38 1.15 21.16 -32.83
N ALA A 39 0.68 20.74 -31.67
CA ALA A 39 1.51 20.85 -30.48
C ALA A 39 2.09 19.46 -30.21
N GLN A 40 3.39 19.36 -29.96
CA GLN A 40 4.05 18.12 -29.53
C GLN A 40 3.13 17.39 -28.55
N LEU A 41 2.63 16.21 -28.93
CA LEU A 41 1.90 15.33 -28.03
C LEU A 41 2.90 14.83 -26.97
N SER A 42 3.18 15.67 -25.99
CA SER A 42 3.78 15.24 -24.74
C SER A 42 2.80 14.25 -24.13
N LEU A 43 3.24 13.00 -24.00
CA LEU A 43 2.44 11.96 -23.38
C LEU A 43 2.33 12.32 -21.90
N ASP A 44 1.25 13.00 -21.53
CA ASP A 44 1.03 13.40 -20.15
C ASP A 44 0.32 12.27 -19.40
N TYR A 45 0.94 11.85 -18.30
CA TYR A 45 0.41 10.85 -17.37
C TYR A 45 -0.13 11.56 -16.14
N HIS A 46 -1.33 11.18 -15.72
CA HIS A 46 -1.97 11.66 -14.50
C HIS A 46 -1.98 10.53 -13.48
N LEU A 47 -1.33 10.74 -12.33
CA LEU A 47 -1.41 9.81 -11.20
C LEU A 47 -2.51 10.26 -10.24
N SER A 48 -3.36 9.32 -9.86
CA SER A 48 -4.41 9.52 -8.85
C SER A 48 -4.35 8.43 -7.79
N ASP A 49 -4.72 8.78 -6.56
CA ASP A 49 -4.94 7.88 -5.43
C ASP A 49 -6.39 7.36 -5.35
N SER A 50 -7.26 7.85 -6.23
CA SER A 50 -8.66 7.43 -6.32
C SER A 50 -8.94 6.81 -7.68
N TYR A 51 -9.71 5.73 -7.67
CA TYR A 51 -10.19 5.10 -8.90
C TYR A 51 -11.29 5.97 -9.52
N GLN A 52 -11.09 6.39 -10.76
CA GLN A 52 -12.04 7.23 -11.52
C GLN A 52 -12.73 6.46 -12.67
N GLY A 53 -12.63 5.13 -12.67
CA GLY A 53 -13.08 4.28 -13.77
C GLY A 53 -11.98 3.99 -14.78
N ASP A 54 -12.14 2.95 -15.59
CA ASP A 54 -11.19 2.60 -16.67
C ASP A 54 -10.99 3.75 -17.67
N LYS A 55 -12.02 4.59 -17.82
CA LYS A 55 -12.01 5.80 -18.65
C LYS A 55 -12.87 6.89 -18.05
N TYR A 56 -12.38 8.12 -18.07
CA TYR A 56 -13.17 9.30 -17.75
C TYR A 56 -12.82 10.50 -18.64
N ILE A 57 -13.74 11.46 -18.72
CA ILE A 57 -13.56 12.67 -19.52
C ILE A 57 -13.56 13.88 -18.60
N GLN A 58 -12.56 14.74 -18.73
CA GLN A 58 -12.49 15.99 -18.00
C GLN A 58 -12.31 17.17 -18.97
N VAL A 59 -12.98 18.28 -18.68
CA VAL A 59 -12.84 19.51 -19.45
C VAL A 59 -11.86 20.43 -18.74
N PHE A 60 -10.75 20.75 -19.40
CA PHE A 60 -9.77 21.70 -18.90
C PHE A 60 -9.58 22.81 -19.93
N SER A 61 -9.78 24.07 -19.51
CA SER A 61 -9.67 25.24 -20.40
C SER A 61 -10.52 25.14 -21.69
N GLY A 62 -11.71 24.53 -21.59
CA GLY A 62 -12.61 24.33 -22.74
C GLY A 62 -12.27 23.16 -23.66
N ILE A 63 -11.16 22.45 -23.42
CA ILE A 63 -10.73 21.27 -24.17
C ILE A 63 -11.14 20.01 -23.42
N LYS A 64 -11.76 19.06 -24.11
CA LYS A 64 -12.10 17.73 -23.57
C LYS A 64 -10.88 16.81 -23.65
N TYR A 65 -10.48 16.26 -22.51
CA TYR A 65 -9.43 15.25 -22.39
C TYR A 65 -10.05 13.92 -21.98
N GLU A 66 -9.71 12.85 -22.69
CA GLU A 66 -9.98 11.47 -22.29
C GLU A 66 -8.80 10.98 -21.46
N TYR A 67 -9.11 10.46 -20.27
CA TYR A 67 -8.16 9.81 -19.38
C TYR A 67 -8.45 8.32 -19.43
N THR A 68 -7.45 7.53 -19.78
CA THR A 68 -7.56 6.08 -19.88
C THR A 68 -6.64 5.45 -18.85
N LEU A 69 -7.17 4.54 -18.02
CA LEU A 69 -6.37 3.82 -17.05
C LEU A 69 -5.37 2.93 -17.78
N ILE A 70 -4.10 3.04 -17.40
CA ILE A 70 -3.02 2.24 -18.02
C ILE A 70 -2.24 1.40 -17.02
N ALA A 71 -2.30 1.74 -15.74
CA ALA A 71 -1.61 1.00 -14.69
C ALA A 71 -2.28 1.20 -13.34
N GLU A 72 -2.31 0.13 -12.57
CA GLU A 72 -2.63 0.13 -11.16
C GLU A 72 -1.40 -0.38 -10.40
N LYS A 73 -1.05 0.29 -9.31
CA LYS A 73 0.07 -0.11 -8.48
C LYS A 73 -0.33 -0.05 -7.03
N GLU A 74 -0.34 -1.20 -6.38
CA GLU A 74 -0.42 -1.28 -4.92
C GLU A 74 0.87 -0.72 -4.31
N ILE A 75 0.69 0.10 -3.28
CA ILE A 75 1.79 0.80 -2.62
C ILE A 75 1.91 0.27 -1.19
N ASP A 76 3.10 -0.25 -0.90
CA ASP A 76 3.44 -0.62 0.47
C ASP A 76 3.57 0.65 1.32
N ARG A 77 2.64 0.79 2.26
CA ARG A 77 2.59 1.91 3.19
C ARG A 77 3.54 1.69 4.36
N LEU A 78 4.13 2.79 4.83
CA LEU A 78 5.02 2.77 5.98
C LEU A 78 4.30 2.29 7.24
N GLU A 79 3.01 2.59 7.39
CA GLU A 79 2.17 2.13 8.50
C GLU A 79 2.04 0.59 8.53
N ASN A 80 1.88 -0.06 7.37
CA ASN A 80 1.82 -1.51 7.27
C ASN A 80 3.15 -2.16 7.66
N ARG A 81 4.27 -1.53 7.27
CA ARG A 81 5.61 -1.96 7.71
C ARG A 81 5.78 -1.86 9.22
N TRP A 82 5.25 -0.82 9.86
CA TRP A 82 5.27 -0.70 11.32
C TRP A 82 4.43 -1.78 12.01
N LEU A 83 3.26 -2.13 11.48
CA LEU A 83 2.45 -3.23 12.01
C LEU A 83 3.24 -4.55 12.02
N ILE A 84 3.98 -4.84 10.95
CA ILE A 84 4.84 -6.02 10.86
C ILE A 84 5.97 -5.98 11.89
N ILE A 85 6.68 -4.85 12.03
CA ILE A 85 7.79 -4.70 12.97
C ILE A 85 7.31 -4.88 14.42
N ILE A 86 6.23 -4.19 14.79
CA ILE A 86 5.64 -4.30 16.14
C ILE A 86 5.16 -5.73 16.37
N GLY A 87 4.52 -6.34 15.37
CA GLY A 87 4.08 -7.73 15.44
C GLY A 87 5.23 -8.71 15.68
N LEU A 88 6.37 -8.54 14.99
CA LEU A 88 7.58 -9.34 15.20
C LEU A 88 8.14 -9.17 16.62
N VAL A 89 8.18 -7.95 17.13
CA VAL A 89 8.63 -7.67 18.51
C VAL A 89 7.73 -8.38 19.52
N LEU A 90 6.41 -8.30 19.35
CA LEU A 90 5.43 -8.96 20.22
C LEU A 90 5.46 -10.49 20.10
N LEU A 91 5.84 -11.02 18.94
CA LEU A 91 6.03 -12.46 18.74
C LEU A 91 7.28 -12.96 19.46
N LEU A 92 8.42 -12.29 19.24
CA LEU A 92 9.74 -12.82 19.60
C LEU A 92 10.14 -12.51 21.05
N LEU A 93 9.85 -11.32 21.59
CA LEU A 93 10.26 -10.96 22.96
C LEU A 93 9.72 -11.93 24.02
N PRO A 94 8.43 -12.30 24.03
CA PRO A 94 7.92 -13.23 25.03
C PRO A 94 8.55 -14.62 24.92
N MET A 95 8.83 -15.10 23.70
CA MET A 95 9.47 -16.39 23.50
C MET A 95 10.90 -16.39 24.05
N SER A 96 11.67 -15.34 23.77
CA SER A 96 13.03 -15.17 24.28
C SER A 96 13.05 -15.12 25.81
N ILE A 97 12.17 -14.33 26.42
CA ILE A 97 12.04 -14.24 27.88
C ILE A 97 11.69 -15.60 28.48
N PHE A 98 10.72 -16.31 27.90
CA PHE A 98 10.30 -17.63 28.37
C PHE A 98 11.44 -18.65 28.31
N SER A 99 12.17 -18.68 27.19
CA SER A 99 13.32 -19.56 27.01
C SER A 99 14.42 -19.30 28.04
N PHE A 100 14.70 -18.02 28.33
CA PHE A 100 15.67 -17.63 29.35
C PHE A 100 15.27 -18.13 30.75
N PHE A 101 14.01 -17.96 31.14
CA PHE A 101 13.51 -18.48 32.41
C PHE A 101 13.57 -20.01 32.50
N LEU A 102 13.28 -20.72 31.41
CA LEU A 102 13.40 -22.18 31.36
C LEU A 102 14.86 -22.64 31.53
N ILE A 103 15.80 -22.00 30.85
CA ILE A 103 17.23 -22.30 30.97
C ILE A 103 17.71 -22.04 32.40
N LYS A 104 17.37 -20.88 32.97
CA LYS A 104 17.74 -20.54 34.35
C LYS A 104 17.18 -21.55 35.35
N LYS A 105 15.92 -21.98 35.19
CA LYS A 105 15.29 -22.98 36.07
C LYS A 105 15.98 -24.34 35.99
N ARG A 106 16.58 -24.70 34.85
CA ARG A 106 17.30 -25.97 34.67
C ARG A 106 18.69 -25.97 35.32
N LEU A 107 19.28 -24.79 35.50
CA LEU A 107 20.64 -24.59 36.04
C LEU A 107 20.66 -24.38 37.56
N SER A 108 19.49 -24.21 38.20
CA SER A 108 19.32 -24.06 39.65
C SER A 108 18.73 -25.33 40.26
#